data_AF-A0A535CCC0-F1
#
_entry.id   AF-A0A535CCC0-F1
#
_cell.length_a   1.000
_cell.length_b   1.000
_cell.length_c   1.000
_cell.angle_alpha   90.00
_cell.angle_beta   90.00
_cell.angle_gamma   90.00
#
_symmetry.space_group_name_H-M   'P 1'
#
loop_
_entity.id
_entity.type
_entity.pdbx_description
1 polymer ?
#
loop_
_entity_poly.entity_id
_entity_poly.type
_entity_poly.pdbx_seq_one_letter_code
_entity_poly.pdbx_strand_id
1 'polypeptide(L)'
;MEVPARKDEPMPTQMMIRTTPSSPQIHANRLIIATNRGPVEYYLTQDKVLKHRRGAGGMVTALIDAGNRMEVTWVAMAMTEGDRLALKEAQLDGDGLLESPLNGQNMQLRYVAVSKTAYRKHYEVFSNQVLWFLQHYLYNPDENSALTRRIQDAWTNGYY
;
A
#
# COMPACT_ATOMS: atom_id res chain seq x y z
N MET A 1 2.92 17.65 -68.71
CA MET A 1 4.36 17.33 -68.56
C MET A 1 4.50 16.69 -67.20
N GLU A 2 4.39 15.36 -67.17
CA GLU A 2 4.31 14.54 -65.95
C GLU A 2 5.69 14.40 -65.28
N VAL A 3 5.68 14.43 -63.95
CA VAL A 3 6.86 14.26 -63.08
C VAL A 3 7.14 12.74 -62.96
N PRO A 4 8.37 12.24 -63.19
CA PRO A 4 8.66 10.83 -63.03
C PRO A 4 8.83 10.47 -61.54
N ALA A 5 8.22 9.35 -61.17
CA ALA A 5 8.18 8.77 -59.83
C ALA A 5 9.57 8.45 -59.26
N ARG A 6 9.77 8.74 -57.97
CA ARG A 6 10.94 8.30 -57.18
C ARG A 6 10.87 6.79 -57.00
N LYS A 7 11.95 6.08 -57.34
CA LYS A 7 12.14 4.65 -57.08
C LYS A 7 12.17 4.36 -55.58
N ASP A 8 11.45 3.32 -55.18
CA ASP A 8 11.38 2.79 -53.82
C ASP A 8 12.73 2.26 -53.33
N GLU A 9 13.30 2.89 -52.31
CA GLU A 9 14.36 2.29 -51.49
C GLU A 9 13.73 1.32 -50.48
N PRO A 10 14.22 0.08 -50.34
CA PRO A 10 13.72 -0.83 -49.32
C PRO A 10 14.14 -0.34 -47.92
N MET A 11 13.14 -0.15 -47.05
CA MET A 11 13.30 0.19 -45.64
C MET A 11 14.18 -0.85 -44.92
N PRO A 12 15.13 -0.43 -44.06
CA PRO A 12 15.98 -1.37 -43.33
C PRO A 12 15.16 -2.17 -42.31
N THR A 13 15.31 -3.49 -42.44
CA THR A 13 15.15 -4.58 -41.46
C THR A 13 14.45 -4.24 -40.15
N GLN A 14 13.25 -4.80 -40.00
CA GLN A 14 12.53 -4.92 -38.74
C GLN A 14 13.47 -5.51 -37.68
N MET A 15 13.93 -4.67 -36.76
CA MET A 15 14.74 -5.08 -35.62
C MET A 15 13.90 -6.05 -34.79
N MET A 16 14.17 -7.35 -34.89
CA MET A 16 13.58 -8.34 -34.00
C MET A 16 14.03 -8.00 -32.58
N ILE A 17 13.13 -7.39 -31.80
CA ILE A 17 13.29 -7.25 -30.37
C ILE A 17 13.32 -8.68 -29.83
N ARG A 18 14.52 -9.18 -29.51
CA ARG A 18 14.68 -10.39 -28.71
C ARG A 18 13.97 -10.14 -27.38
N THR A 19 12.74 -10.60 -27.26
CA THR A 19 12.01 -10.67 -25.99
C THR A 19 12.63 -11.77 -25.17
N THR A 20 13.61 -11.42 -24.35
CA THR A 20 13.81 -12.08 -23.06
C THR A 20 14.35 -11.06 -22.06
N PRO A 21 13.49 -10.31 -21.38
CA PRO A 21 13.73 -10.16 -19.96
C PRO A 21 13.36 -11.52 -19.35
N SER A 22 14.35 -12.32 -18.97
CA SER A 22 14.11 -13.31 -17.93
C SER A 22 13.58 -12.50 -16.75
N SER A 23 12.25 -12.51 -16.54
CA SER A 23 11.65 -11.87 -15.38
C SER A 23 12.45 -12.33 -14.17
N PRO A 24 12.93 -11.41 -13.32
CA PRO A 24 13.72 -11.80 -12.16
C PRO A 24 12.95 -12.89 -11.41
N GLN A 25 13.53 -14.09 -11.36
CA GLN A 25 12.93 -15.23 -10.68
C GLN A 25 13.05 -14.96 -9.18
N ILE A 26 11.94 -14.56 -8.58
CA ILE A 26 11.86 -14.43 -7.14
C ILE A 26 11.77 -15.86 -6.57
N HIS A 27 12.89 -16.36 -6.05
CA HIS A 27 12.97 -17.64 -5.34
C HIS A 27 12.45 -17.48 -3.89
N ALA A 28 11.23 -16.95 -3.73
CA ALA A 28 10.57 -16.83 -2.45
C ALA A 28 9.17 -17.44 -2.54
N ASN A 29 8.83 -18.27 -1.56
CA ASN A 29 7.52 -18.91 -1.48
C ASN A 29 6.55 -18.12 -0.60
N ARG A 30 7.07 -17.11 0.13
CA ARG A 30 6.32 -16.27 1.05
C ARG A 30 6.58 -14.79 0.77
N LEU A 31 5.52 -13.99 0.78
CA LEU A 31 5.55 -12.55 0.57
C LEU A 31 4.91 -11.85 1.77
N ILE A 32 5.65 -10.94 2.41
CA ILE A 32 5.11 -10.05 3.45
C ILE A 32 4.99 -8.66 2.86
N ILE A 33 3.78 -8.12 2.88
CA ILE A 33 3.48 -6.76 2.42
C ILE A 33 3.15 -5.93 3.64
N ALA A 34 3.87 -4.83 3.85
CA ALA A 34 3.59 -3.89 4.94
C ALA A 34 3.19 -2.53 4.36
N THR A 35 1.95 -2.11 4.61
CA THR A 35 1.44 -0.81 4.17
C THR A 35 0.63 -0.18 5.29
N ASN A 36 0.52 1.16 5.32
CA ASN A 36 -0.29 1.80 6.34
C ASN A 36 -1.77 1.38 6.24
N ARG A 37 -2.31 1.34 5.00
CA ARG A 37 -3.67 0.88 4.71
C ARG A 37 -3.64 -0.50 4.06
N GLY A 38 -4.44 -1.43 4.58
CA GLY A 38 -4.54 -2.79 4.07
C GLY A 38 -5.40 -2.91 2.80
N PRO A 39 -5.46 -4.12 2.22
CA PRO A 39 -6.25 -4.44 1.03
C PRO A 39 -7.73 -4.61 1.36
N VAL A 40 -8.06 -4.70 2.65
CA VAL A 40 -9.40 -4.82 3.20
C VAL A 40 -9.56 -3.76 4.29
N GLU A 41 -10.74 -3.19 4.37
CA GLU A 41 -11.15 -2.31 5.45
C GLU A 41 -12.45 -2.82 6.04
N TYR A 42 -12.46 -3.05 7.34
CA TYR A 42 -13.64 -3.48 8.07
C TYR A 42 -14.40 -2.26 8.61
N TYR A 43 -15.71 -2.39 8.73
CA TYR A 43 -16.57 -1.34 9.27
C TYR A 43 -17.82 -1.97 9.91
N LEU A 44 -18.38 -1.26 10.90
CA LEU A 44 -19.64 -1.64 11.52
C LEU A 44 -20.80 -0.98 10.79
N THR A 45 -21.85 -1.75 10.49
CA THR A 45 -23.12 -1.21 10.02
C THR A 45 -23.91 -0.58 11.18
N GLN A 46 -25.02 0.10 10.86
CA GLN A 46 -25.95 0.61 11.86
C GLN A 46 -26.49 -0.51 12.77
N ASP A 47 -26.67 -1.70 12.22
CA ASP A 47 -27.11 -2.91 12.95
C ASP A 47 -25.99 -3.61 13.73
N LYS A 48 -24.82 -2.98 13.87
CA LYS A 48 -23.62 -3.52 14.54
C LYS A 48 -23.09 -4.82 13.92
N VAL A 49 -23.34 -5.03 12.63
CA VAL A 49 -22.77 -6.15 11.88
C VAL A 49 -21.43 -5.74 11.29
N LEU A 50 -20.39 -6.54 11.53
CA LEU A 50 -19.09 -6.35 10.93
C LEU A 50 -19.16 -6.67 9.43
N LYS A 51 -18.84 -5.69 8.60
CA LYS A 51 -18.71 -5.83 7.15
C LYS A 51 -17.32 -5.42 6.72
N HIS A 52 -16.96 -5.82 5.51
CA HIS A 52 -15.68 -5.47 4.90
C HIS A 52 -15.90 -4.86 3.52
N ARG A 53 -14.94 -4.05 3.10
CA ARG A 53 -14.83 -3.55 1.73
C ARG A 53 -13.40 -3.68 1.25
N ARG A 54 -13.23 -3.81 -0.07
CA ARG A 54 -11.92 -3.80 -0.70
C ARG A 54 -11.29 -2.41 -0.54
N GLY A 55 -10.03 -2.37 -0.10
CA GLY A 55 -9.22 -1.16 -0.06
C GLY A 55 -9.00 -0.61 -1.47
N ALA A 56 -9.21 0.69 -1.63
CA ALA A 56 -9.00 1.36 -2.91
C ALA A 56 -7.50 1.63 -3.15
N GLY A 57 -7.03 1.45 -4.39
CA GLY A 57 -5.68 1.83 -4.82
C GLY A 57 -5.08 0.90 -5.88
N GLY A 58 -4.37 1.48 -6.85
CA GLY A 58 -3.70 0.71 -7.92
C GLY A 58 -2.62 -0.23 -7.39
N MET A 59 -1.87 0.22 -6.37
CA MET A 59 -0.85 -0.57 -5.67
C MET A 59 -1.42 -1.83 -5.02
N VAL A 60 -2.54 -1.69 -4.30
CA VAL A 60 -3.23 -2.83 -3.66
C VAL A 60 -3.63 -3.87 -4.71
N THR A 61 -4.18 -3.41 -5.84
CA THR A 61 -4.58 -4.31 -6.92
C THR A 61 -3.40 -5.03 -7.55
N ALA A 62 -2.32 -4.31 -7.86
CA ALA A 62 -1.14 -4.90 -8.49
C ALA A 62 -0.42 -5.91 -7.58
N LEU A 63 -0.29 -5.60 -6.29
CA LEU A 63 0.40 -6.46 -5.33
C LEU A 63 -0.39 -7.73 -4.99
N ILE A 64 -1.73 -7.63 -4.94
CA ILE A 64 -2.61 -8.80 -4.81
C ILE A 64 -2.38 -9.76 -5.98
N ASP A 65 -2.35 -9.27 -7.23
CA ASP A 65 -2.19 -10.12 -8.40
C ASP A 65 -0.80 -10.81 -8.46
N ALA A 66 0.26 -10.07 -8.10
CA ALA A 66 1.61 -10.61 -8.00
C ALA A 66 1.74 -11.71 -6.93
N GLY A 67 0.93 -11.64 -5.87
CA GLY A 67 0.92 -12.56 -4.74
C GLY A 67 0.25 -13.92 -5.01
N ASN A 68 -0.50 -14.07 -6.10
CA ASN A 68 -1.26 -15.30 -6.44
C ASN A 68 -0.44 -16.60 -6.46
N ARG A 69 0.90 -16.51 -6.55
CA ARG A 69 1.82 -17.64 -6.62
C ARG A 69 2.60 -17.89 -5.33
N MET A 70 2.31 -17.12 -4.27
CA MET A 70 3.06 -17.14 -3.00
C MET A 70 2.10 -17.17 -1.82
N GLU A 71 2.60 -17.58 -0.66
CA GLU A 71 1.91 -17.38 0.61
C GLU A 71 2.02 -15.90 1.01
N VAL A 72 0.91 -15.17 0.99
CA VAL A 72 0.91 -13.72 1.26
C VAL A 72 0.45 -13.43 2.69
N THR A 73 1.25 -12.67 3.43
CA THR A 73 0.82 -12.01 4.67
C THR A 73 0.82 -10.50 4.46
N TRP A 74 -0.34 -9.85 4.61
CA TRP A 74 -0.49 -8.41 4.53
C TRP A 74 -0.61 -7.79 5.91
N VAL A 75 0.41 -7.02 6.30
CA VAL A 75 0.45 -6.26 7.55
C VAL A 75 -0.03 -4.84 7.30
N ALA A 76 -1.03 -4.39 8.07
CA ALA A 76 -1.58 -3.05 7.96
C ALA A 76 -2.04 -2.47 9.29
N MET A 77 -2.24 -1.16 9.36
CA MET A 77 -2.76 -0.52 10.58
C MET A 77 -4.27 -0.77 10.73
N ALA A 78 -4.74 -1.01 11.95
CA ALA A 78 -6.17 -1.02 12.27
C ALA A 78 -6.70 0.42 12.30
N MET A 79 -7.12 0.94 11.15
CA MET A 79 -7.45 2.35 10.96
C MET A 79 -8.87 2.68 11.42
N THR A 80 -9.81 1.76 11.24
CA THR A 80 -11.20 1.94 11.64
C THR A 80 -11.51 1.22 12.95
N GLU A 81 -12.64 1.57 13.58
CA GLU A 81 -13.15 0.77 14.71
C GLU A 81 -13.55 -0.65 14.28
N GLY A 82 -13.95 -0.84 13.01
CA GLY A 82 -14.21 -2.16 12.44
C GLY A 82 -12.95 -3.00 12.34
N ASP A 83 -11.82 -2.43 11.89
CA ASP A 83 -10.54 -3.15 11.81
C ASP A 83 -10.07 -3.58 13.21
N ARG A 84 -10.27 -2.72 14.21
CA ARG A 84 -9.94 -3.01 15.60
C ARG A 84 -10.80 -4.12 16.18
N LEU A 85 -12.09 -4.16 15.84
CA LEU A 85 -12.97 -5.24 16.25
C LEU A 85 -12.59 -6.56 15.56
N ALA A 86 -12.36 -6.55 14.25
CA ALA A 86 -11.93 -7.72 13.49
C ALA A 86 -10.61 -8.30 14.06
N LEU A 87 -9.64 -7.43 14.35
CA LEU A 87 -8.39 -7.82 15.01
C LEU A 87 -8.64 -8.44 16.38
N LYS A 88 -9.51 -7.83 17.19
CA LYS A 88 -9.84 -8.36 18.52
C LYS A 88 -10.49 -9.74 18.46
N GLU A 89 -11.41 -9.95 17.52
CA GLU A 89 -12.03 -11.26 17.29
C GLU A 89 -10.98 -12.30 16.88
N ALA A 90 -10.10 -11.95 15.94
CA ALA A 90 -9.01 -12.83 15.50
C ALA A 90 -7.99 -13.17 16.61
N GLN A 91 -7.78 -12.25 17.56
CA GLN A 91 -6.93 -12.48 18.74
C GLN A 91 -7.60 -13.38 19.78
N LEU A 92 -8.94 -13.42 19.85
CA LEU A 92 -9.66 -14.34 20.70
C LEU A 92 -9.65 -15.76 20.12
N ASP A 93 -9.70 -15.86 18.79
CA ASP A 93 -9.70 -17.14 18.06
C ASP A 93 -8.29 -17.71 17.81
N GLY A 94 -7.22 -16.91 17.99
CA GLY A 94 -5.85 -17.34 17.73
C GLY A 94 -4.78 -16.24 17.84
N ASP A 95 -3.88 -16.18 16.86
CA ASP A 95 -2.69 -15.32 16.88
C ASP A 95 -2.90 -13.91 16.26
N GLY A 96 -4.16 -13.55 16.01
CA GLY A 96 -4.55 -12.28 15.39
C GLY A 96 -4.34 -12.23 13.86
N LEU A 97 -4.16 -13.37 13.19
CA LEU A 97 -4.25 -13.48 11.74
C LEU A 97 -5.71 -13.64 11.30
N LEU A 98 -6.06 -12.96 10.21
CA LEU A 98 -7.36 -13.10 9.56
C LEU A 98 -7.16 -13.65 8.15
N GLU A 99 -7.99 -14.59 7.73
CA GLU A 99 -8.09 -14.96 6.33
C GLU A 99 -8.75 -13.82 5.54
N SER A 100 -8.21 -13.46 4.38
CA SER A 100 -8.77 -12.38 3.59
C SER A 100 -10.15 -12.75 3.05
N PRO A 101 -11.18 -11.90 3.24
CA PRO A 101 -12.50 -12.14 2.67
C PRO A 101 -12.58 -11.81 1.16
N LEU A 102 -11.47 -11.40 0.53
CA LEU A 102 -11.43 -11.11 -0.90
C LEU A 102 -11.36 -12.41 -1.71
N ASN A 103 -12.31 -12.60 -2.63
CA ASN A 103 -12.37 -13.80 -3.46
C ASN A 103 -11.12 -13.98 -4.33
N GLY A 104 -10.70 -15.24 -4.48
CA GLY A 104 -9.64 -15.64 -5.41
C GLY A 104 -8.23 -15.31 -4.94
N GLN A 105 -8.03 -15.06 -3.65
CA GLN A 105 -6.73 -14.69 -3.07
C GLN A 105 -6.47 -15.51 -1.81
N ASN A 106 -5.40 -16.31 -1.79
CA ASN A 106 -4.95 -16.99 -0.57
C ASN A 106 -4.00 -16.05 0.18
N MET A 107 -4.57 -15.20 1.03
CA MET A 107 -3.85 -14.13 1.72
C MET A 107 -4.32 -13.99 3.16
N GLN A 108 -3.35 -13.92 4.06
CA GLN A 108 -3.58 -13.61 5.46
C GLN A 108 -3.43 -12.10 5.71
N LEU A 109 -4.25 -11.57 6.59
CA LEU A 109 -4.21 -10.19 7.05
C LEU A 109 -3.73 -10.17 8.50
N ARG A 110 -2.81 -9.25 8.81
CA ARG A 110 -2.38 -8.96 10.18
C ARG A 110 -2.54 -7.48 10.45
N TYR A 111 -3.53 -7.13 11.26
CA TYR A 111 -3.71 -5.74 11.67
C TYR A 111 -2.86 -5.38 12.89
N VAL A 112 -2.31 -4.18 12.89
CA VAL A 112 -1.57 -3.59 14.00
C VAL A 112 -2.40 -2.45 14.57
N ALA A 113 -2.88 -2.60 15.80
CA ALA A 113 -3.57 -1.53 16.51
C ALA A 113 -2.57 -0.67 17.28
N VAL A 114 -2.49 0.61 16.93
CA VAL A 114 -1.80 1.63 17.72
C VAL A 114 -2.81 2.60 18.32
N SER A 115 -2.37 3.37 19.32
CA SER A 115 -3.18 4.44 19.88
C SER A 115 -3.54 5.49 18.82
N LYS A 116 -4.71 6.13 18.93
CA LYS A 116 -5.10 7.22 18.01
C LYS A 116 -4.07 8.36 18.01
N THR A 117 -3.45 8.60 19.17
CA THR A 117 -2.39 9.59 19.34
C THR A 117 -1.12 9.22 18.55
N ALA A 118 -0.64 7.99 18.66
CA ALA A 118 0.50 7.50 17.90
C ALA A 118 0.19 7.55 16.40
N TYR A 119 -1.01 7.12 15.98
CA TYR A 119 -1.45 7.21 14.59
C TYR A 119 -1.38 8.63 14.03
N ARG A 120 -1.98 9.59 14.73
CA ARG A 120 -1.94 11.01 14.35
C ARG A 120 -0.50 11.51 14.22
N LYS A 121 0.37 11.19 15.19
CA LYS A 121 1.76 11.65 15.19
C LYS A 121 2.55 11.08 14.00
N HIS A 122 2.58 9.77 13.80
CA HIS A 122 3.40 9.21 12.71
C HIS A 122 2.75 9.42 11.33
N TYR A 123 1.45 9.17 11.17
CA TYR A 123 0.82 9.17 9.85
C TYR A 123 0.40 10.57 9.40
N GLU A 124 -0.38 11.27 10.22
CA GLU A 124 -0.95 12.57 9.81
C GLU A 124 0.08 13.69 9.88
N VAL A 125 0.94 13.71 10.92
CA VAL A 125 1.99 14.73 11.05
C VAL A 125 3.23 14.33 10.28
N PHE A 126 3.91 13.27 10.70
CA PHE A 126 5.25 12.99 10.16
C PHE A 126 5.20 12.56 8.69
N SER A 127 4.41 11.55 8.33
CA SER A 127 4.32 11.09 6.95
C SER A 127 3.66 12.12 6.02
N ASN A 128 2.44 12.57 6.34
CA ASN A 128 1.65 13.38 5.40
C ASN A 128 1.95 14.88 5.41
N GLN A 129 2.46 15.46 6.50
CA GLN A 129 2.80 16.89 6.56
C GLN A 129 4.30 17.14 6.42
N VAL A 130 5.16 16.27 6.95
CA VAL A 130 6.62 16.46 6.87
C VAL A 130 7.20 15.76 5.64
N LEU A 131 7.18 14.42 5.60
CA LEU A 131 7.83 13.65 4.54
C LEU A 131 7.23 13.94 3.17
N TRP A 132 5.89 14.02 3.08
CA TRP A 132 5.22 14.37 1.83
C TRP A 132 5.69 15.72 1.28
N PHE A 133 5.64 16.78 2.09
CA PHE A 133 6.03 18.12 1.65
C PHE A 133 7.52 18.19 1.30
N LEU A 134 8.36 17.50 2.07
CA LEU A 134 9.80 17.42 1.81
C LEU A 134 10.09 16.73 0.47
N GLN A 135 9.49 15.55 0.23
CA GLN A 135 9.70 14.76 -0.99
C GLN A 135 9.12 15.41 -2.24
N HIS A 136 8.11 16.28 -2.10
CA HIS A 136 7.48 16.99 -3.21
C HIS A 136 7.99 18.43 -3.37
N TYR A 137 9.08 18.80 -2.69
CA TYR A 137 9.68 20.15 -2.76
C TYR A 137 8.71 21.29 -2.40
N LEU A 138 7.73 21.00 -1.54
CA LEU A 138 6.75 21.96 -1.02
C LEU A 138 7.07 22.42 0.41
N TYR A 139 8.11 21.87 1.02
CA TYR A 139 8.52 22.24 2.36
C TYR A 139 9.11 23.65 2.37
N ASN A 140 8.40 24.58 3.02
CA ASN A 140 8.91 25.90 3.35
C ASN A 140 9.21 25.95 4.85
N PRO A 141 10.48 25.98 5.27
CA PRO A 141 10.83 26.12 6.68
C PRO A 141 10.52 27.55 7.16
N ASP A 142 9.30 27.78 7.64
CA ASP A 142 9.00 28.95 8.46
C ASP A 142 9.51 28.72 9.89
N GLU A 143 10.06 29.75 10.54
CA GLU A 143 10.53 29.73 11.94
C GLU A 143 9.38 29.66 12.98
N ASN A 144 8.29 28.94 12.68
CA ASN A 144 7.22 28.74 13.63
C ASN A 144 7.64 27.74 14.70
N SER A 145 8.10 28.24 15.85
CA SER A 145 8.57 27.41 16.97
C SER A 145 7.55 26.38 17.47
N ALA A 146 6.25 26.64 17.32
CA ALA A 146 5.20 25.69 17.73
C ALA A 146 5.10 24.52 16.74
N LEU A 147 5.25 24.77 15.44
CA LEU A 147 5.28 23.73 14.42
C LEU A 147 6.50 22.83 14.60
N THR A 148 7.68 23.42 14.83
CA THR A 148 8.92 22.66 15.08
C THR A 148 8.78 21.74 16.30
N ARG A 149 8.23 22.25 17.42
CA ARG A 149 7.98 21.43 18.62
C ARG A 149 7.01 20.28 18.33
N ARG A 150 5.94 20.52 17.56
CA ARG A 150 4.97 19.48 17.19
C ARG A 150 5.59 18.40 16.30
N ILE A 151 6.46 18.77 15.36
CA ILE A 151 7.19 17.82 14.51
C ILE A 151 8.15 16.97 15.36
N GLN A 152 8.89 17.61 16.27
CA GLN A 152 9.83 16.91 17.15
C GLN A 152 9.11 15.94 18.10
N ASP A 153 7.96 16.34 18.66
CA ASP A 153 7.11 15.44 19.44
C ASP A 153 6.56 14.29 18.60
N ALA A 154 6.12 14.55 17.37
CA ALA A 154 5.63 13.51 16.47
C ALA A 154 6.71 12.48 16.12
N TRP A 155 7.95 12.93 15.86
CA TRP A 155 9.10 12.07 15.65
C TRP A 155 9.47 11.26 16.89
N THR A 156 9.49 11.88 18.06
CA THR A 156 9.98 11.21 19.27
C THR A 156 8.95 10.24 19.84
N ASN A 157 7.67 10.60 19.78
CA ASN A 157 6.58 9.96 20.53
C ASN A 157 5.48 9.40 19.63
N GLY A 158 5.74 9.22 18.33
CA GLY A 158 4.75 8.74 17.34
C GLY A 158 4.62 7.23 17.22
N TYR A 159 5.43 6.46 17.96
CA TYR A 159 5.67 5.03 17.68
C TYR A 159 5.40 4.08 18.86
N TYR A 160 4.84 4.58 19.97
CA TYR A 160 4.51 3.80 21.18
C TYR A 160 3.01 3.56 21.33
#